data_AF-A0A967ETU0-F1
#
_entry.id   AF-A0A967ETU0-F1
#
_cell.length_a   1.000
_cell.length_b   1.000
_cell.length_c   1.000
_cell.angle_alpha   90.00
_cell.angle_beta   90.00
_cell.angle_gamma   90.00
#
_symmetry.space_group_name_H-M   'P 1'
#
loop_
_entity.id
_entity.type
_entity.pdbx_description
1 polymer ?
#
loop_
_entity_poly.entity_id
_entity_poly.type
_entity_poly.pdbx_seq_one_letter_code
_entity_poly.pdbx_strand_id
1 'polypeptide(L)'
;MRLRRRLGELRRRYGRFEEPGQLYRLERDVQRRTKRVEALRCQIVQIEEQIRWLDAEIVGFGKGLEMLLGDTIRRIEREHAEAWSPAPVLGYRIWKLKNGGLYGVRVRWNGPVLDAVCSHTFDDDEIPHTDRRCGRLGCGVYAVKDVRGLLQEFVAGERCGFAAGLVALTGKVVEHERGYRAAHARVVTLAVAGPVNVVFADDQDAIAAIFDDPPVEGAVGESTWREVHDQIEQYLLEGARRNEWILARKNE
;
A
#
# COMPACT_ATOMS: atom_id res chain seq x y z
N MET A 1 47.14 56.42 -20.05
CA MET A 1 46.76 57.86 -20.04
C MET A 1 47.92 58.83 -19.80
N ARG A 2 48.85 58.56 -18.87
CA ARG A 2 49.98 59.45 -18.52
C ARG A 2 50.84 59.88 -19.72
N LEU A 3 51.19 58.95 -20.61
CA LEU A 3 52.02 59.22 -21.80
C LEU A 3 51.29 60.00 -22.91
N ARG A 4 49.98 59.79 -23.11
CA ARG A 4 49.17 60.59 -24.04
C ARG A 4 49.06 62.05 -23.58
N ARG A 5 48.89 62.28 -22.27
CA ARG A 5 48.88 63.62 -21.69
C ARG A 5 50.22 64.33 -21.93
N ARG A 6 51.33 63.61 -21.73
CA ARG A 6 52.68 64.10 -22.02
C ARG A 6 52.90 64.40 -23.50
N LEU A 7 52.42 63.55 -24.41
CA LEU A 7 52.49 63.79 -25.86
C LEU A 7 51.69 65.03 -26.28
N GLY A 8 50.51 65.26 -25.67
CA GLY A 8 49.72 66.47 -25.88
C GLY A 8 50.36 67.75 -25.31
N GLU A 9 51.11 67.65 -24.21
CA GLU A 9 51.95 68.75 -23.70
C GLU A 9 53.10 69.07 -24.67
N LEU A 10 53.80 68.05 -25.17
CA LEU A 10 54.90 68.22 -26.12
C LEU A 10 54.41 68.84 -27.44
N ARG A 11 53.23 68.44 -27.93
CA ARG A 11 52.61 69.01 -29.14
C ARG A 11 52.22 70.48 -28.98
N ARG A 12 51.78 70.89 -27.78
CA ARG A 12 51.49 72.29 -27.47
C ARG A 12 52.76 73.14 -27.36
N ARG A 13 53.84 72.57 -26.81
CA ARG A 13 55.10 73.29 -26.58
C ARG A 13 55.97 73.41 -27.83
N TYR A 14 55.96 72.41 -28.71
CA TYR A 14 56.93 72.35 -29.82
C TYR A 14 56.28 72.20 -31.22
N GLY A 15 54.95 72.30 -31.32
CA GLY A 15 54.24 72.23 -32.61
C GLY A 15 53.84 70.81 -33.02
N ARG A 16 53.35 70.65 -34.27
CA ARG A 16 52.93 69.35 -34.81
C ARG A 16 54.15 68.54 -35.26
N PHE A 17 54.19 67.27 -34.85
CA PHE A 17 55.12 66.27 -35.35
C PHE A 17 54.34 65.14 -36.02
N GLU A 18 54.96 64.44 -36.96
CA GLU A 18 54.37 63.25 -37.55
C GLU A 18 54.34 62.10 -36.54
N GLU A 19 53.14 61.64 -36.21
CA GLU A 19 52.96 60.48 -35.35
C GLU A 19 53.21 59.20 -36.16
N PRO A 20 53.93 58.20 -35.62
CA PRO A 20 54.14 56.95 -36.32
C PRO A 20 52.80 56.31 -36.68
N GLY A 21 52.58 55.95 -37.96
CA GLY A 21 51.33 55.31 -38.39
C GLY A 21 51.03 53.97 -37.69
N GLN A 22 52.03 53.38 -37.03
CA GLN A 22 51.90 52.23 -36.14
C GLN A 22 51.10 52.55 -34.86
N LEU A 23 51.25 53.77 -34.32
CA LEU A 23 50.52 54.24 -33.13
C LEU A 23 49.02 54.30 -33.42
N TYR A 24 48.62 54.92 -34.53
CA TYR A 24 47.21 55.00 -34.93
C TYR A 24 46.58 53.61 -35.15
N ARG A 25 47.33 52.68 -35.77
CA ARG A 25 46.91 51.28 -35.93
C ARG A 25 46.68 50.60 -34.59
N LEU A 26 47.63 50.70 -33.67
CA LEU A 26 47.52 50.12 -32.32
C LEU A 26 46.36 50.73 -31.53
N GLU A 27 46.14 52.05 -31.62
CA GLU A 27 45.04 52.71 -30.93
C GLU A 27 43.67 52.26 -31.46
N ARG A 28 43.53 52.11 -32.78
CA ARG A 28 42.31 51.56 -33.40
C ARG A 28 42.06 50.12 -32.98
N ASP A 29 43.12 49.32 -32.90
CA ASP A 29 43.08 47.93 -32.49
C ASP A 29 42.70 47.76 -31.01
N VAL A 30 43.24 48.62 -30.14
CA VAL A 30 42.85 48.70 -28.73
C VAL A 30 41.38 49.09 -28.62
N GLN A 31 40.94 50.15 -29.31
CA GLN A 31 39.53 50.56 -29.31
C GLN A 31 38.59 49.45 -29.78
N ARG A 32 38.95 48.74 -30.86
CA ARG A 32 38.15 47.61 -31.38
C ARG A 32 38.05 46.48 -30.36
N ARG A 33 39.16 46.10 -29.73
CA ARG A 33 39.19 45.04 -28.72
C ARG A 33 38.46 45.45 -27.44
N THR A 34 38.59 46.70 -26.99
CA THR A 34 37.81 47.23 -25.86
C THR A 34 36.31 47.14 -26.12
N LYS A 35 35.83 47.59 -27.28
CA LYS A 35 34.41 47.45 -27.66
C LYS A 35 33.96 46.00 -27.73
N ARG A 36 34.83 45.09 -28.20
CA ARG A 36 34.53 43.65 -28.23
C ARG A 36 34.42 43.07 -26.82
N VAL A 37 35.30 43.47 -25.90
CA VAL A 37 35.23 43.06 -24.48
C VAL A 37 33.96 43.59 -23.82
N GLU A 38 33.57 44.84 -24.07
CA GLU A 38 32.32 45.40 -23.57
C GLU A 38 31.09 44.63 -24.10
N ALA A 39 31.07 44.31 -25.39
CA ALA A 39 30.01 43.49 -25.98
C ALA A 39 29.95 42.08 -25.38
N LEU A 40 31.10 41.43 -25.18
CA LEU A 40 31.16 40.11 -24.53
C LEU A 40 30.68 40.18 -23.07
N ARG A 41 30.99 41.26 -22.34
CA ARG A 41 30.47 41.46 -20.97
C ARG A 41 28.95 41.61 -20.95
N CYS A 42 28.37 42.34 -21.90
CA CYS A 42 26.91 42.41 -22.03
C CYS A 42 26.31 41.03 -22.34
N GLN A 43 26.96 40.23 -23.19
CA GLN A 43 26.52 38.86 -23.48
C GLN A 43 26.58 37.95 -22.24
N ILE A 44 27.62 38.07 -21.42
CA ILE A 44 27.72 37.32 -20.15
C ILE A 44 26.53 37.64 -19.25
N VAL A 45 26.20 38.92 -19.08
CA VAL A 45 25.05 39.33 -18.25
C VAL A 45 23.74 38.74 -18.79
N GLN A 46 23.54 38.75 -20.11
CA GLN A 46 22.36 38.15 -20.73
C GLN A 46 22.28 36.64 -20.51
N ILE A 47 23.40 35.93 -20.62
CA ILE A 47 23.47 34.49 -20.36
C ILE A 47 23.18 34.19 -18.89
N GLU A 48 23.72 34.98 -17.97
CA GLU A 48 23.46 34.84 -16.53
C GLU A 48 21.98 35.09 -16.17
N GLU A 49 21.31 36.01 -16.87
CA GLU A 49 19.86 36.20 -16.76
C GLU A 49 19.07 35.00 -17.29
N GLN A 50 19.47 34.45 -18.44
CA GLN A 50 18.83 33.24 -19.00
C GLN A 50 19.00 32.02 -18.11
N ILE A 51 20.19 31.81 -17.54
CA ILE A 51 20.45 30.72 -16.59
C ILE A 51 19.52 30.86 -15.37
N ARG A 52 19.45 32.06 -14.78
CA ARG A 52 18.55 32.29 -13.62
C ARG A 52 17.08 32.05 -13.95
N TRP A 53 16.65 32.41 -15.16
CA TRP A 53 15.29 32.14 -15.61
C TRP A 53 15.01 30.64 -15.77
N LEU A 54 15.93 29.91 -16.42
CA LEU A 54 15.84 28.45 -16.57
C LEU A 54 15.87 27.72 -15.23
N ASP A 55 16.72 28.15 -14.28
CA ASP A 55 16.77 27.57 -12.93
C ASP A 55 15.41 27.71 -12.21
N ALA A 56 14.77 28.88 -12.32
CA ALA A 56 13.45 29.11 -11.75
C ALA A 56 12.39 28.23 -12.43
N GLU A 57 12.48 28.03 -13.75
CA GLU A 57 11.57 27.17 -14.51
C GLU A 57 11.73 25.69 -14.13
N ILE A 58 12.97 25.19 -13.99
CA ILE A 58 13.28 23.83 -13.53
C ILE A 58 12.69 23.58 -12.14
N VAL A 59 12.85 24.52 -11.21
CA VAL A 59 12.24 24.42 -9.88
C VAL A 59 10.71 24.39 -9.97
N GLY A 60 10.13 25.18 -10.87
CA GLY A 60 8.69 25.16 -11.16
C GLY A 60 8.21 23.79 -11.67
N PHE A 61 8.90 23.22 -12.66
CA PHE A 61 8.61 21.89 -13.17
C PHE A 61 8.80 20.80 -12.13
N GLY A 62 9.79 20.93 -11.24
CA GLY A 62 10.02 20.00 -10.13
C GLY A 62 8.78 19.84 -9.25
N LYS A 63 8.12 20.95 -8.89
CA LYS A 63 6.87 20.92 -8.12
C LYS A 63 5.71 20.26 -8.87
N GLY A 64 5.58 20.53 -10.17
CA GLY A 64 4.57 19.88 -11.01
C GLY A 64 4.80 18.38 -11.14
N LEU A 65 6.06 17.96 -11.31
CA LEU A 65 6.46 16.55 -11.35
C LEU A 65 6.19 15.86 -10.02
N GLU A 66 6.55 16.49 -8.89
CA GLU A 66 6.29 15.96 -7.55
C GLU A 66 4.79 15.75 -7.30
N MET A 67 3.95 16.70 -7.72
CA MET A 67 2.49 16.57 -7.63
C MET A 67 1.97 15.38 -8.47
N LEU A 68 2.40 15.28 -9.74
CA LEU A 68 1.97 14.20 -10.64
C LEU A 68 2.47 12.82 -10.19
N LEU A 69 3.70 12.74 -9.69
CA LEU A 69 4.24 11.52 -9.11
C LEU A 69 3.49 11.15 -7.83
N GLY A 70 3.20 12.10 -6.95
CA GLY A 70 2.40 11.88 -5.75
C GLY A 70 1.00 11.37 -6.05
N ASP A 71 0.32 11.94 -7.05
CA ASP A 71 -1.00 11.45 -7.50
C ASP A 71 -0.92 10.05 -8.11
N THR A 72 0.13 9.78 -8.89
CA THR A 72 0.36 8.47 -9.50
C THR A 72 0.66 7.42 -8.44
N ILE A 73 1.52 7.72 -7.46
CA ILE A 73 1.81 6.84 -6.31
C ILE A 73 0.54 6.59 -5.53
N ARG A 74 -0.23 7.62 -5.13
CA ARG A 74 -1.51 7.43 -4.43
C ARG A 74 -2.53 6.62 -5.23
N ARG A 75 -2.53 6.73 -6.55
CA ARG A 75 -3.37 5.91 -7.41
C ARG A 75 -2.89 4.46 -7.40
N ILE A 76 -1.59 4.22 -7.58
CA ILE A 76 -0.98 2.89 -7.52
C ILE A 76 -1.20 2.26 -6.14
N GLU A 77 -1.02 3.00 -5.05
CA GLU A 77 -1.31 2.54 -3.69
C GLU A 77 -2.80 2.20 -3.53
N ARG A 78 -3.72 3.03 -4.01
CA ARG A 78 -5.15 2.68 -4.04
C ARG A 78 -5.45 1.43 -4.88
N GLU A 79 -4.71 1.24 -5.97
CA GLU A 79 -4.90 0.13 -6.90
C GLU A 79 -4.16 -1.15 -6.47
N HIS A 80 -3.10 -1.04 -5.64
CA HIS A 80 -2.10 -2.09 -5.44
C HIS A 80 -1.48 -2.14 -4.02
N ALA A 81 -2.04 -1.48 -3.00
CA ALA A 81 -1.47 -1.40 -1.64
C ALA A 81 -0.92 -2.75 -1.13
N GLU A 82 0.28 -2.66 -0.57
CA GLU A 82 1.23 -3.74 -0.31
C GLU A 82 0.62 -4.95 0.42
N ALA A 83 0.82 -6.14 -0.17
CA ALA A 83 0.24 -7.45 0.16
C ALA A 83 -1.19 -7.71 -0.34
N TRP A 84 -1.58 -7.08 -1.45
CA TRP A 84 -2.73 -7.49 -2.24
C TRP A 84 -2.47 -8.86 -2.90
N SER A 85 -3.19 -9.88 -2.47
CA SER A 85 -3.31 -11.11 -3.27
C SER A 85 -4.40 -10.87 -4.33
N PRO A 86 -4.09 -10.85 -5.65
CA PRO A 86 -5.08 -10.62 -6.70
C PRO A 86 -6.17 -11.72 -6.71
N ALA A 87 -5.87 -12.89 -6.14
CA ALA A 87 -6.81 -13.94 -5.81
C ALA A 87 -6.92 -14.08 -4.28
N PRO A 88 -8.13 -14.26 -3.70
CA PRO A 88 -8.26 -14.43 -2.26
C PRO A 88 -7.40 -15.58 -1.72
N VAL A 89 -6.73 -15.34 -0.59
CA VAL A 89 -6.04 -16.41 0.16
C VAL A 89 -7.07 -17.16 0.98
N LEU A 90 -7.12 -18.48 0.85
CA LEU A 90 -8.06 -19.30 1.61
C LEU A 90 -7.47 -19.67 2.99
N GLY A 91 -8.32 -19.64 4.01
CA GLY A 91 -7.97 -20.11 5.35
C GLY A 91 -9.20 -20.59 6.11
N TYR A 92 -8.97 -21.29 7.21
CA TYR A 92 -10.05 -21.83 8.05
C TYR A 92 -10.23 -21.00 9.31
N ARG A 93 -11.48 -20.83 9.73
CA ARG A 93 -11.83 -20.05 10.92
C ARG A 93 -12.95 -20.73 11.71
N ILE A 94 -12.93 -20.52 13.01
CA ILE A 94 -13.94 -21.01 13.95
C ILE A 94 -14.60 -19.85 14.69
N TRP A 95 -15.88 -19.99 14.98
CA TRP A 95 -16.70 -19.05 15.74
C TRP A 95 -17.39 -19.80 16.87
N LYS A 96 -17.50 -19.13 18.03
CA LYS A 96 -18.35 -19.57 19.13
C LYS A 96 -19.79 -19.22 18.82
N LEU A 97 -20.69 -20.16 19.04
CA LEU A 97 -22.13 -19.91 19.01
C LEU A 97 -22.57 -19.46 20.40
N LYS A 98 -23.00 -18.20 20.52
CA LYS A 98 -23.41 -17.62 21.81
C LYS A 98 -24.42 -16.49 21.63
N ASN A 99 -25.39 -16.39 22.54
CA ASN A 99 -26.50 -15.45 22.51
C ASN A 99 -27.17 -15.32 21.12
N GLY A 100 -27.34 -16.44 20.40
CA GLY A 100 -27.91 -16.42 19.04
C GLY A 100 -27.04 -15.67 18.02
N GLY A 101 -25.72 -15.77 18.13
CA GLY A 101 -24.77 -15.13 17.21
C GLY A 101 -23.47 -15.90 17.07
N LEU A 102 -22.74 -15.62 15.99
CA LEU A 102 -21.40 -16.15 15.74
C LEU A 102 -20.33 -15.16 16.21
N TYR A 103 -19.51 -15.58 17.16
CA TYR A 103 -18.50 -14.75 17.79
C TYR A 103 -17.10 -15.23 17.45
N GLY A 104 -16.27 -14.31 16.94
CA GLY A 104 -14.82 -14.47 17.00
C GLY A 104 -14.29 -14.19 18.40
N VAL A 105 -12.96 -14.20 18.55
CA VAL A 105 -12.30 -13.91 19.84
C VAL A 105 -12.64 -12.52 20.40
N ARG A 106 -12.83 -11.52 19.54
CA ARG A 106 -13.03 -10.12 19.95
C ARG A 106 -14.41 -9.55 19.65
N VAL A 107 -15.05 -9.98 18.56
CA VAL A 107 -16.24 -9.34 18.02
C VAL A 107 -17.26 -10.38 17.56
N ARG A 108 -18.53 -10.00 17.65
CA ARG A 108 -19.62 -10.65 16.92
C ARG A 108 -19.42 -10.41 15.43
N TRP A 109 -19.67 -11.43 14.62
CA TRP A 109 -19.81 -11.28 13.19
C TRP A 109 -21.29 -11.08 12.90
N ASN A 110 -21.66 -9.92 12.35
CA ASN A 110 -23.04 -9.58 12.01
C ASN A 110 -23.41 -10.00 10.58
N GLY A 111 -22.57 -10.81 9.95
CA GLY A 111 -22.72 -11.23 8.56
C GLY A 111 -21.54 -12.08 8.10
N PRO A 112 -21.59 -12.58 6.85
CA PRO A 112 -20.55 -13.45 6.29
C PRO A 112 -19.27 -12.70 5.91
N VAL A 113 -19.25 -11.37 6.02
CA VAL A 113 -18.10 -10.53 5.73
C VAL A 113 -17.67 -9.81 7.00
N LEU A 114 -16.36 -9.75 7.23
CA LEU A 114 -15.78 -8.93 8.29
C LEU A 114 -14.58 -8.14 7.76
N ASP A 115 -14.64 -6.84 7.99
CA ASP A 115 -13.50 -5.95 7.86
C ASP A 115 -12.80 -5.83 9.22
N ALA A 116 -11.48 -5.98 9.20
CA ALA A 116 -10.68 -5.88 10.40
C ALA A 116 -10.53 -4.41 10.81
N VAL A 117 -10.78 -4.15 12.09
CA VAL A 117 -10.53 -2.84 12.71
C VAL A 117 -9.46 -2.98 13.79
N CYS A 118 -8.58 -1.98 13.89
CA CYS A 118 -7.58 -1.91 14.93
C CYS A 118 -8.13 -1.17 16.15
N SER A 119 -8.33 -1.89 17.26
CA SER A 119 -8.81 -1.29 18.52
C SER A 119 -7.82 -0.37 19.23
N HIS A 120 -6.60 -0.19 18.70
CA HIS A 120 -5.53 0.59 19.31
C HIS A 120 -5.25 1.90 18.55
N THR A 121 -5.14 1.83 17.23
CA THR A 121 -4.87 3.01 16.40
C THR A 121 -6.15 3.67 15.92
N PHE A 122 -7.26 2.91 15.80
CA PHE A 122 -8.50 3.35 15.12
C PHE A 122 -8.24 3.92 13.71
N ASP A 123 -7.09 3.53 13.15
CA ASP A 123 -6.61 3.89 11.83
C ASP A 123 -6.65 2.61 11.00
N ASP A 124 -7.37 2.69 9.88
CA ASP A 124 -7.70 1.56 9.01
C ASP A 124 -6.68 1.41 7.87
N ASP A 125 -5.80 2.39 7.67
CA ASP A 125 -4.99 2.51 6.45
C ASP A 125 -3.86 1.47 6.33
N GLU A 126 -3.63 0.61 7.34
CA GLU A 126 -2.55 -0.39 7.27
C GLU A 126 -2.82 -1.75 7.94
N ILE A 127 -4.09 -2.15 8.09
CA ILE A 127 -4.48 -3.39 8.77
C ILE A 127 -4.29 -4.61 7.84
N PRO A 128 -3.66 -5.72 8.28
CA PRO A 128 -3.03 -5.91 9.58
C PRO A 128 -1.68 -5.20 9.67
N HIS A 129 -1.49 -4.46 10.76
CA HIS A 129 -0.21 -3.85 11.11
C HIS A 129 0.84 -4.96 11.39
N THR A 130 1.99 -4.86 10.73
CA THR A 130 3.12 -5.80 10.85
C THR A 130 4.12 -5.38 11.93
N ASP A 131 4.04 -4.15 12.40
CA ASP A 131 4.91 -3.53 13.41
C ASP A 131 4.67 -4.00 14.86
N ARG A 132 3.71 -4.92 15.06
CA ARG A 132 3.30 -5.51 16.34
C ARG A 132 2.78 -4.50 17.37
N ARG A 133 2.40 -3.28 16.98
CA ARG A 133 1.87 -2.27 17.91
C ARG A 133 0.44 -2.56 18.38
N CYS A 134 -0.28 -3.46 17.71
CA CYS A 134 -1.68 -3.80 17.97
C CYS A 134 -1.93 -4.77 19.16
N GLY A 135 -0.93 -4.93 20.04
CA GLY A 135 -0.98 -5.85 21.17
C GLY A 135 -0.76 -7.33 20.81
N ARG A 136 -0.76 -8.19 21.84
CA ARG A 136 -0.36 -9.61 21.75
C ARG A 136 -1.10 -10.44 20.69
N LEU A 137 -2.39 -10.14 20.48
CA LEU A 137 -3.22 -10.87 19.52
C LEU A 137 -3.19 -10.27 18.11
N GLY A 138 -2.51 -9.14 17.88
CA GLY A 138 -2.50 -8.42 16.60
C GLY A 138 -3.86 -7.82 16.21
N CYS A 139 -3.88 -7.04 15.12
CA CYS A 139 -5.10 -6.69 14.39
C CYS A 139 -5.26 -7.63 13.16
N GLY A 140 -6.31 -7.44 12.36
CA GLY A 140 -6.60 -8.32 11.22
C GLY A 140 -7.50 -9.51 11.54
N VAL A 141 -8.23 -9.98 10.54
CA VAL A 141 -9.00 -11.21 10.61
C VAL A 141 -8.06 -12.39 10.52
N TYR A 142 -7.97 -13.17 11.60
CA TYR A 142 -7.14 -14.38 11.65
C TYR A 142 -7.83 -15.59 11.05
N ALA A 143 -7.12 -16.36 10.24
CA ALA A 143 -7.53 -17.69 9.80
C ALA A 143 -6.33 -18.64 9.84
N VAL A 144 -6.53 -19.92 10.09
CA VAL A 144 -5.47 -20.92 10.10
C VAL A 144 -5.34 -21.63 8.76
N LYS A 145 -4.18 -22.24 8.52
CA LYS A 145 -3.91 -23.01 7.30
C LYS A 145 -4.51 -24.42 7.34
N ASP A 146 -4.64 -24.98 8.54
CA ASP A 146 -5.05 -26.37 8.74
C ASP A 146 -6.35 -26.46 9.55
N VAL A 147 -7.38 -27.01 8.94
CA VAL A 147 -8.70 -27.21 9.56
C VAL A 147 -8.65 -28.26 10.68
N ARG A 148 -7.80 -29.28 10.55
CA ARG A 148 -7.73 -30.35 11.54
C ARG A 148 -7.16 -29.83 12.86
N GLY A 149 -6.03 -29.12 12.79
CA GLY A 149 -5.46 -28.43 13.95
C GLY A 149 -6.45 -27.44 14.57
N LEU A 150 -7.22 -26.71 13.77
CA LEU A 150 -8.26 -25.80 14.26
C LEU A 150 -9.31 -26.52 15.12
N LEU A 151 -9.89 -27.59 14.57
CA LEU A 151 -10.97 -28.34 15.21
C LEU A 151 -10.45 -29.04 16.47
N GLN A 152 -9.20 -29.54 16.46
CA GLN A 152 -8.60 -30.16 17.64
C GLN A 152 -8.28 -29.15 18.76
N GLU A 153 -7.69 -28.00 18.42
CA GLU A 153 -7.29 -26.98 19.41
C GLU A 153 -8.48 -26.30 20.08
N PHE A 154 -9.56 -26.03 19.33
CA PHE A 154 -10.75 -25.38 19.87
C PHE A 154 -11.59 -26.30 20.77
N VAL A 155 -11.59 -27.60 20.48
CA VAL A 155 -12.50 -28.59 21.13
C VAL A 155 -11.91 -29.20 22.39
N ALA A 156 -10.63 -28.95 22.69
CA ALA A 156 -9.97 -29.44 23.91
C ALA A 156 -10.56 -28.90 25.23
N GLY A 157 -11.64 -28.12 25.23
CA GLY A 157 -12.22 -27.59 26.47
C GLY A 157 -13.68 -27.13 26.49
N GLU A 158 -14.43 -27.09 25.38
CA GLU A 158 -15.77 -26.47 25.37
C GLU A 158 -16.85 -27.37 24.74
N ARG A 159 -17.89 -27.70 25.52
CA ARG A 159 -19.10 -28.42 25.08
C ARG A 159 -20.17 -27.48 24.49
N CYS A 160 -19.76 -26.42 23.79
CA CYS A 160 -20.69 -25.45 23.22
C CYS A 160 -20.85 -25.66 21.71
N GLY A 161 -21.99 -25.21 21.17
CA GLY A 161 -22.15 -25.09 19.73
C GLY A 161 -21.08 -24.18 19.13
N PHE A 162 -20.66 -24.48 17.92
CA PHE A 162 -19.64 -23.72 17.20
C PHE A 162 -19.92 -23.73 15.71
N ALA A 163 -19.32 -22.78 15.01
CA ALA A 163 -19.27 -22.80 13.55
C ALA A 163 -17.82 -22.86 13.09
N ALA A 164 -17.53 -23.65 12.07
CA ALA A 164 -16.24 -23.68 11.39
C ALA A 164 -16.45 -23.40 9.91
N GLY A 165 -15.54 -22.68 9.29
CA GLY A 165 -15.73 -22.21 7.93
C GLY A 165 -14.44 -21.94 7.20
N LEU A 166 -14.54 -22.02 5.88
CA LEU A 166 -13.54 -21.56 4.94
C LEU A 166 -13.78 -20.07 4.67
N VAL A 167 -12.73 -19.28 4.77
CA VAL A 167 -12.77 -17.84 4.52
C VAL A 167 -11.83 -17.47 3.37
N ALA A 168 -12.33 -16.62 2.49
CA ALA A 168 -11.56 -15.93 1.47
C ALA A 168 -11.02 -14.62 2.07
N LEU A 169 -9.70 -14.52 2.15
CA LEU A 169 -8.98 -13.39 2.72
C LEU A 169 -8.48 -12.46 1.61
N THR A 170 -8.75 -11.16 1.75
CA THR A 170 -8.41 -10.14 0.74
C THR A 170 -7.93 -8.84 1.39
N GLY A 171 -7.49 -7.89 0.57
CA GLY A 171 -6.75 -6.71 1.00
C GLY A 171 -5.31 -7.08 1.38
N LYS A 172 -4.73 -6.41 2.37
CA LYS A 172 -3.43 -6.78 2.93
C LYS A 172 -3.56 -8.12 3.66
N VAL A 173 -2.83 -9.13 3.19
CA VAL A 173 -2.76 -10.45 3.86
C VAL A 173 -1.33 -10.70 4.34
N VAL A 174 -1.19 -10.89 5.64
CA VAL A 174 0.09 -11.23 6.29
C VAL A 174 0.07 -12.70 6.68
N GLU A 175 1.00 -13.45 6.11
CA GLU A 175 1.20 -14.85 6.48
C GLU A 175 2.01 -14.99 7.77
N HIS A 176 1.59 -15.96 8.58
CA HIS A 176 2.28 -16.41 9.78
C HIS A 176 2.50 -17.92 9.71
N GLU A 177 3.25 -18.47 10.66
CA GLU A 177 3.58 -19.90 10.72
C GLU A 177 2.33 -20.79 10.63
N ARG A 178 1.30 -20.49 11.44
CA ARG A 178 0.08 -21.31 11.57
C ARG A 178 -1.13 -20.83 10.75
N GLY A 179 -1.04 -19.66 10.12
CA GLY A 179 -2.22 -18.99 9.60
C GLY A 179 -1.92 -17.69 8.87
N TYR A 180 -2.98 -16.92 8.65
CA TYR A 180 -2.97 -15.64 7.96
C TYR A 180 -3.69 -14.60 8.80
N ARG A 181 -3.34 -13.33 8.59
CA ARG A 181 -4.13 -12.18 9.03
C ARG A 181 -4.45 -11.30 7.85
N ALA A 182 -5.71 -10.95 7.69
CA ALA A 182 -6.15 -10.14 6.57
C ALA A 182 -6.89 -8.87 6.98
N ALA A 183 -6.90 -7.90 6.09
CA ALA A 183 -7.77 -6.73 6.18
C ALA A 183 -9.24 -7.13 6.08
N HIS A 184 -9.57 -8.00 5.12
CA HIS A 184 -10.95 -8.39 4.83
C HIS A 184 -11.08 -9.91 4.80
N ALA A 185 -12.21 -10.42 5.28
CA ALA A 185 -12.57 -11.82 5.18
C ALA A 185 -14.02 -11.98 4.75
N ARG A 186 -14.27 -12.90 3.81
CA ARG A 186 -15.60 -13.39 3.44
C ARG A 186 -15.70 -14.89 3.69
N VAL A 187 -16.74 -15.35 4.35
CA VAL A 187 -17.04 -16.78 4.51
C VAL A 187 -17.55 -17.34 3.18
N VAL A 188 -16.90 -18.39 2.68
CA VAL A 188 -17.25 -19.04 1.42
C VAL A 188 -17.84 -20.44 1.62
N THR A 189 -17.58 -21.05 2.77
CA THR A 189 -18.17 -22.34 3.16
C THR A 189 -18.28 -22.35 4.67
N LEU A 190 -19.42 -22.79 5.20
CA LEU A 190 -19.73 -22.76 6.62
C LEU A 190 -20.33 -24.09 7.05
N ALA A 191 -19.90 -24.58 8.20
CA ALA A 191 -20.54 -25.66 8.93
C ALA A 191 -20.84 -25.18 10.35
N VAL A 192 -22.07 -25.36 10.82
CA VAL A 192 -22.49 -25.02 12.18
C VAL A 192 -22.85 -26.30 12.91
N ALA A 193 -22.07 -26.62 13.94
CA ALA A 193 -22.33 -27.72 14.85
C ALA A 193 -23.20 -27.23 16.02
N GLY A 194 -24.47 -27.64 15.99
CA GLY A 194 -25.41 -27.48 17.08
C GLY A 194 -25.51 -28.74 17.94
N PRO A 195 -26.44 -28.79 18.90
CA PRO A 195 -26.52 -29.84 19.92
C PRO A 195 -26.95 -31.20 19.35
N VAL A 196 -27.75 -31.15 18.28
CA VAL A 196 -28.47 -32.30 17.71
C VAL A 196 -28.13 -32.51 16.24
N ASN A 197 -27.60 -31.49 15.55
CA ASN A 197 -27.37 -31.52 14.11
C ASN A 197 -26.17 -30.66 13.70
N VAL A 198 -25.66 -30.93 12.50
CA VAL A 198 -24.71 -30.07 11.79
C VAL A 198 -25.41 -29.50 10.58
N VAL A 199 -25.31 -28.19 10.40
CA VAL A 199 -25.82 -27.49 9.21
C VAL A 199 -24.64 -27.10 8.34
N PHE A 200 -24.72 -27.41 7.06
CA PHE A 200 -23.69 -27.10 6.06
C PHE A 200 -24.23 -26.11 5.04
N ALA A 201 -23.45 -25.10 4.67
CA ALA A 201 -23.81 -24.11 3.67
C ALA A 201 -22.58 -23.66 2.87
N ASP A 202 -22.72 -23.58 1.54
CA ASP A 202 -21.72 -23.06 0.61
C ASP A 202 -22.27 -21.97 -0.34
N ASP A 203 -23.58 -21.74 -0.35
CA ASP A 203 -24.19 -20.60 -1.01
C ASP A 203 -24.21 -19.36 -0.10
N GLN A 204 -24.03 -18.18 -0.68
CA GLN A 204 -23.87 -16.94 0.09
C GLN A 204 -25.15 -16.48 0.80
N ASP A 205 -26.33 -16.80 0.27
CA ASP A 205 -27.60 -16.40 0.87
C ASP A 205 -27.93 -17.30 2.08
N ALA A 206 -27.69 -18.62 2.00
CA ALA A 206 -27.82 -19.49 3.17
C ALA A 206 -26.77 -19.18 4.23
N ILE A 207 -25.52 -18.89 3.84
CA ILE A 207 -24.50 -18.46 4.81
C ILE A 207 -24.97 -17.17 5.50
N ALA A 208 -25.45 -16.16 4.75
CA ALA A 208 -25.94 -14.92 5.34
C ALA A 208 -27.11 -15.17 6.32
N ALA A 209 -28.08 -16.00 5.92
CA ALA A 209 -29.21 -16.36 6.77
C ALA A 209 -28.77 -17.01 8.10
N ILE A 210 -27.73 -17.84 8.08
CA ILE A 210 -27.15 -18.44 9.30
C ILE A 210 -26.51 -17.39 10.22
N PHE A 211 -25.91 -16.32 9.67
CA PHE A 211 -25.37 -15.23 10.49
C PHE A 211 -26.48 -14.37 11.12
N ASP A 212 -27.61 -14.22 10.43
CA ASP A 212 -28.77 -13.47 10.91
C ASP A 212 -29.57 -14.25 11.98
N ASP A 213 -29.85 -15.53 11.72
CA ASP A 213 -30.58 -16.44 12.62
C ASP A 213 -29.85 -17.79 12.74
N PRO A 214 -28.78 -17.84 13.57
CA PRO A 214 -28.02 -19.06 13.71
C PRO A 214 -28.83 -20.17 14.39
N PRO A 215 -28.62 -21.45 14.00
CA PRO A 215 -29.28 -22.57 14.64
C PRO A 215 -29.04 -22.57 16.16
N VAL A 216 -30.04 -22.99 16.93
CA VAL A 216 -30.13 -22.78 18.38
C VAL A 216 -28.95 -23.38 19.16
N GLU A 217 -28.54 -22.68 20.23
CA GLU A 217 -27.51 -23.10 21.17
C GLU A 217 -27.83 -24.39 21.96
N GLY A 218 -26.77 -25.13 22.29
CA GLY A 218 -26.77 -26.24 23.25
C GLY A 218 -25.53 -27.13 23.09
N ALA A 219 -25.41 -28.13 23.96
CA ALA A 219 -24.25 -29.02 23.99
C ALA A 219 -24.39 -30.15 22.97
N VAL A 220 -23.39 -30.37 22.11
CA VAL A 220 -23.40 -31.53 21.21
C VAL A 220 -23.04 -32.81 21.99
N GLY A 221 -23.70 -33.92 21.66
CA GLY A 221 -23.64 -35.17 22.43
C GLY A 221 -22.30 -35.92 22.30
N GLU A 222 -21.80 -36.49 23.42
CA GLU A 222 -20.43 -37.07 23.56
C GLU A 222 -20.05 -38.13 22.51
N SER A 223 -20.98 -38.97 22.07
CA SER A 223 -20.69 -40.10 21.17
C SER A 223 -20.62 -39.73 19.68
N THR A 224 -20.96 -38.49 19.31
CA THR A 224 -21.10 -38.04 17.91
C THR A 224 -20.04 -37.01 17.50
N TRP A 225 -19.17 -36.58 18.42
CA TRP A 225 -18.24 -35.46 18.20
C TRP A 225 -17.12 -35.71 17.18
N ARG A 226 -16.48 -36.89 17.18
CA ARG A 226 -15.44 -37.21 16.19
C ARG A 226 -16.02 -37.30 14.78
N GLU A 227 -17.18 -37.92 14.65
CA GLU A 227 -17.87 -38.04 13.37
C GLU A 227 -18.30 -36.66 12.85
N VAL A 228 -18.79 -35.78 13.72
CA VAL A 228 -19.11 -34.38 13.39
C VAL A 228 -17.85 -33.62 12.94
N HIS A 229 -16.72 -33.80 13.61
CA HIS A 229 -15.46 -33.18 13.20
C HIS A 229 -14.99 -33.67 11.85
N ASP A 230 -15.00 -34.99 11.63
CA ASP A 230 -14.57 -35.59 10.37
C ASP A 230 -15.47 -35.11 9.22
N GLN A 231 -16.79 -35.02 9.45
CA GLN A 231 -17.73 -34.47 8.47
C GLN A 231 -17.44 -32.99 8.15
N ILE A 232 -17.23 -32.16 9.17
CA ILE A 232 -16.89 -30.74 9.01
C ILE A 232 -15.55 -30.58 8.29
N GLU A 233 -14.53 -31.33 8.70
CA GLU A 233 -13.21 -31.34 8.08
C GLU A 233 -13.32 -31.70 6.59
N GLN A 234 -13.98 -32.82 6.25
CA GLN A 234 -14.16 -33.24 4.87
C GLN A 234 -14.91 -32.19 4.05
N TYR A 235 -16.02 -31.67 4.58
CA TYR A 235 -16.82 -30.65 3.89
C TYR A 235 -16.02 -29.38 3.60
N LEU A 236 -15.25 -28.89 4.57
CA LEU A 236 -14.44 -27.68 4.39
C LEU A 236 -13.25 -27.91 3.44
N LEU A 237 -12.63 -29.10 3.47
CA LEU A 237 -11.57 -29.48 2.53
C LEU A 237 -12.09 -29.63 1.09
N GLU A 238 -13.31 -30.13 0.91
CA GLU A 238 -14.00 -30.14 -0.39
C GLU A 238 -14.37 -28.74 -0.85
N GLY A 239 -14.84 -27.88 0.05
CA GLY A 239 -15.06 -26.45 -0.20
C GLY A 239 -13.79 -25.74 -0.67
N ALA A 240 -12.64 -26.01 -0.03
CA ALA A 240 -11.35 -25.43 -0.42
C ALA A 240 -10.94 -25.87 -1.81
N ARG A 241 -10.98 -27.18 -2.10
CA ARG A 241 -10.65 -27.72 -3.44
C ARG A 241 -11.52 -27.13 -4.55
N ARG A 242 -12.83 -26.96 -4.31
CA ARG A 242 -13.73 -26.31 -5.28
C ARG A 242 -13.34 -24.86 -5.54
N ASN A 243 -13.00 -24.10 -4.50
CA ASN A 243 -12.65 -22.68 -4.62
C ASN A 243 -11.26 -22.47 -5.22
N GLU A 244 -10.27 -23.29 -4.90
CA GLU A 244 -8.94 -23.26 -5.53
C GLU A 244 -9.04 -23.46 -7.05
N TRP A 245 -9.88 -24.40 -7.50
CA TRP A 245 -10.10 -24.64 -8.92
C TRP A 245 -10.76 -23.47 -9.65
N ILE A 246 -11.70 -22.78 -9.00
CA ILE A 246 -12.36 -21.58 -9.53
C ILE A 246 -11.37 -20.42 -9.65
N LEU A 247 -10.46 -20.28 -8.68
CA LEU A 247 -9.43 -19.25 -8.68
C LEU A 247 -8.35 -19.49 -9.75
N ALA A 248 -7.95 -20.74 -9.98
CA ALA A 248 -7.00 -21.10 -11.03
C ALA A 248 -7.52 -20.74 -12.44
N ARG A 249 -8.81 -21.00 -12.73
CA ARG A 249 -9.43 -20.67 -14.03
C ARG A 249 -9.65 -19.18 -14.30
N LYS A 250 -9.61 -18.33 -13.28
CA LYS A 250 -9.73 -16.87 -13.45
C LYS A 250 -8.40 -16.20 -13.78
N ASN A 251 -7.30 -16.92 -13.62
CA ASN A 251 -5.94 -16.45 -13.89
C ASN A 251 -5.34 -17.00 -15.20
N GLU A 252 -6.13 -17.76 -15.98
CA GLU A 252 -5.84 -18.19 -17.37
C GLU A 252 -6.52 -17.23 -18.37
#